data_AF-A0AA42VAX3-F1
#
_entry.id   AF-A0AA42VAX3-F1
#
_cell.length_a   1.000
_cell.length_b   1.000
_cell.length_c   1.000
_cell.angle_alpha   90.00
_cell.angle_beta   90.00
_cell.angle_gamma   90.00
#
_symmetry.space_group_name_H-M   'P 1'
#
loop_
_entity.id
_entity.type
_entity.pdbx_description
1 polymer ?
#
loop_
_entity_poly.entity_id
_entity_poly.type
_entity_poly.pdbx_seq_one_letter_code
_entity_poly.pdbx_strand_id
1 'polypeptide(L)'
;MSIIQEVAEWVHARTGGAISAEVAAAFSLTVSKASIVMGQIHREARFTTRVEHFCMVGEHGRGRHTRRLFVDMVKPPQWRKTPVIGTCGDLVVRFDSVTDAETKGGFVRVGITRCLAGQQEKHGGYRWQIDTTKGAGQCTVTATP
;
A
#
# COMPACT_ATOMS: atom_id res chain seq x y z
N MET A 1 7.60 -8.89 5.66
CA MET A 1 6.99 -7.55 5.67
C MET A 1 7.49 -6.81 4.41
N SER A 2 6.86 -5.74 3.93
CA SER A 2 7.38 -5.06 2.71
C SER A 2 8.60 -4.21 3.07
N ILE A 3 9.63 -4.19 2.22
CA ILE A 3 10.82 -3.32 2.42
C ILE A 3 10.45 -1.84 2.59
N ILE A 4 9.36 -1.39 1.97
CA ILE A 4 8.85 -0.02 2.13
C ILE A 4 8.37 0.22 3.57
N GLN A 5 7.65 -0.76 4.14
CA GLN A 5 7.15 -0.70 5.51
C GLN A 5 8.31 -0.72 6.50
N GLU A 6 9.24 -1.65 6.33
CA GLU A 6 10.41 -1.81 7.21
C GLU A 6 11.29 -0.55 7.22
N VAL A 7 11.54 0.05 6.05
CA VAL A 7 12.30 1.30 5.96
C VAL A 7 11.51 2.46 6.57
N ALA A 8 10.20 2.57 6.36
CA ALA A 8 9.39 3.64 6.94
C ALA A 8 9.37 3.59 8.48
N GLU A 9 9.19 2.40 9.06
CA GLU A 9 9.25 2.17 10.52
C GLU A 9 10.64 2.50 11.08
N TRP A 10 11.69 2.08 10.38
CA TRP A 10 13.06 2.37 10.78
C TRP A 10 13.39 3.87 10.74
N VAL A 11 12.93 4.60 9.73
CA VAL A 11 13.09 6.06 9.67
C VAL A 11 12.25 6.76 10.75
N HIS A 12 11.03 6.28 11.00
CA HIS A 12 10.13 6.83 12.03
C HIS A 12 10.73 6.73 13.44
N ALA A 13 11.47 5.65 13.73
CA ALA A 13 12.17 5.48 15.01
C ALA A 13 13.34 6.45 15.21
N ARG A 14 13.73 7.26 14.21
CA ARG A 14 14.88 8.17 14.26
C ARG A 14 14.43 9.62 14.42
N THR A 15 15.04 10.34 15.37
CA THR A 15 14.81 11.78 15.58
C THR A 15 15.37 12.64 14.43
N GLY A 16 16.49 12.22 13.84
CA GLY A 16 17.19 12.94 12.76
C GLY A 16 16.76 12.59 11.34
N GLY A 17 15.68 11.82 11.16
CA GLY A 17 15.29 11.29 9.85
C GLY A 17 16.38 10.39 9.23
N ALA A 18 16.35 10.25 7.91
CA ALA A 18 17.37 9.49 7.18
C ALA A 18 17.63 10.03 5.77
N ILE A 19 18.88 9.89 5.31
CA ILE A 19 19.26 10.04 3.90
C ILE A 19 19.39 8.69 3.19
N SER A 20 19.39 8.70 1.86
CA SER A 20 19.48 7.47 1.05
C SER A 20 20.74 6.65 1.30
N ALA A 21 21.86 7.27 1.69
CA ALA A 21 23.09 6.56 2.05
C ALA A 21 22.95 5.76 3.36
N GLU A 22 22.28 6.33 4.37
CA GLU A 22 22.03 5.65 5.65
C GLU A 22 21.06 4.49 5.48
N VAL A 23 19.99 4.69 4.70
CA VAL A 23 19.04 3.62 4.36
C VAL A 23 19.74 2.51 3.55
N ALA A 24 20.59 2.88 2.60
CA ALA A 24 21.36 1.92 1.81
C ALA A 24 22.25 1.03 2.70
N ALA A 25 22.98 1.64 3.65
CA ALA A 25 23.80 0.90 4.60
C ALA A 25 22.97 0.00 5.52
N ALA A 26 21.89 0.53 6.11
CA ALA A 26 21.07 -0.21 7.08
C ALA A 26 20.36 -1.43 6.47
N PHE A 27 19.95 -1.36 5.20
CA PHE A 27 19.15 -2.39 4.54
C PHE A 27 19.92 -3.17 3.47
N SER A 28 21.25 -3.00 3.39
CA SER A 28 22.09 -3.62 2.35
C SER A 28 21.57 -3.36 0.93
N LEU A 29 21.16 -2.11 0.65
CA LEU A 29 20.67 -1.66 -0.65
C LEU A 29 21.72 -0.79 -1.36
N THR A 30 21.61 -0.65 -2.67
CA THR A 30 22.32 0.44 -3.36
C THR A 30 21.67 1.78 -3.00
N VAL A 31 22.46 2.87 -3.01
CA VAL A 31 21.96 4.23 -2.75
C VAL A 31 20.82 4.61 -3.69
N SER A 32 20.88 4.19 -4.96
CA SER A 32 19.81 4.41 -5.95
C SER A 32 18.52 3.69 -5.55
N LYS A 33 18.61 2.43 -5.11
CA LYS A 33 17.44 1.65 -4.67
C LYS A 33 16.84 2.22 -3.37
N ALA A 34 17.68 2.60 -2.42
CA ALA A 34 17.23 3.30 -1.21
C ALA A 34 16.51 4.62 -1.55
N SER A 35 17.02 5.39 -2.51
CA SER A 35 16.36 6.61 -2.99
C SER A 35 14.97 6.34 -3.56
N ILE A 36 14.82 5.27 -4.37
CA ILE A 36 13.51 4.86 -4.91
C ILE A 36 12.54 4.51 -3.78
N VAL A 37 12.97 3.67 -2.83
CA VAL A 37 12.15 3.27 -1.68
C VAL A 37 11.69 4.49 -0.87
N MET A 38 12.61 5.39 -0.52
CA MET A 38 12.28 6.63 0.19
C MET A 38 11.28 7.49 -0.61
N GLY A 39 11.38 7.49 -1.94
CA GLY A 39 10.44 8.20 -2.81
C GLY A 39 9.05 7.56 -2.84
N GLN A 40 8.96 6.23 -2.71
CA GLN A 40 7.69 5.53 -2.57
C GLN A 40 7.04 5.83 -1.22
N ILE A 41 7.81 5.78 -0.12
CA ILE A 41 7.34 6.13 1.22
C ILE A 41 6.71 7.53 1.21
N HIS A 42 7.39 8.52 0.61
CA HIS A 42 6.89 9.90 0.57
C HIS A 42 5.57 10.07 -0.21
N ARG A 43 5.27 9.19 -1.18
CA ARG A 43 4.06 9.27 -2.02
C ARG A 43 2.87 8.49 -1.47
N GLU A 44 3.11 7.56 -0.54
CA GLU A 44 2.05 6.70 -0.03
C GLU A 44 1.31 7.36 1.14
N ALA A 45 -0.01 7.55 1.00
CA ALA A 45 -0.86 8.21 2.00
C ALA A 45 -0.92 7.51 3.37
N ARG A 46 -0.42 6.27 3.49
CA ARG A 46 -0.31 5.57 4.76
C ARG A 46 0.87 6.04 5.62
N PHE A 47 1.76 6.86 5.07
CA PHE A 47 2.85 7.49 5.81
C PHE A 47 2.66 9.00 5.82
N THR A 48 2.84 9.63 6.98
CA THR A 48 2.98 11.09 7.07
C THR A 48 4.46 11.39 7.07
N THR A 49 4.91 12.21 6.13
CA THR A 49 6.34 12.47 5.92
C THR A 49 6.63 13.93 5.66
N ARG A 50 7.84 14.34 5.99
CA ARG A 50 8.43 15.64 5.66
C ARG A 50 9.81 15.43 5.07
N VAL A 51 10.19 16.29 4.14
CA VAL A 51 11.46 16.17 3.40
C VAL A 51 12.22 17.48 3.48
N GLU A 52 13.48 17.40 3.89
CA GLU A 52 14.41 18.52 3.86
C GLU A 52 15.43 18.30 2.74
N HIS A 53 15.63 19.32 1.91
CA HIS A 53 16.62 19.31 0.84
C HIS A 53 17.86 20.05 1.27
N PHE A 54 19.04 19.48 1.00
CA PHE A 54 20.31 20.14 1.30
C PHE A 54 21.41 19.67 0.35
N CYS A 55 22.48 20.45 0.25
CA CYS A 55 23.67 20.09 -0.51
C CYS A 55 24.70 19.49 0.43
N MET A 56 25.15 18.27 0.15
CA MET A 56 26.38 17.74 0.75
C MET A 56 27.55 18.10 -0.14
N VAL A 57 28.52 18.84 0.39
CA VAL A 57 29.76 19.12 -0.33
C VAL A 57 30.74 17.99 -0.01
N GLY A 58 31.14 17.22 -1.03
CA GLY A 58 32.21 16.24 -0.89
C GLY A 58 33.58 16.92 -0.85
N GLU A 59 34.63 16.16 -0.52
CA GLU A 59 36.02 16.67 -0.43
C GLU A 59 36.50 17.39 -1.70
N HIS A 60 35.93 17.08 -2.86
CA HIS A 60 36.26 17.70 -4.15
C HIS A 60 35.42 18.93 -4.51
N GLY A 61 34.67 19.52 -3.56
CA GLY A 61 33.90 20.75 -3.78
C GLY A 61 32.66 20.60 -4.69
N ARG A 62 32.42 19.43 -5.29
CA ARG A 62 31.18 19.14 -6.02
C ARG A 62 30.06 18.84 -5.03
N GLY A 63 29.13 19.78 -4.89
CA GLY A 63 27.93 19.60 -4.09
C GLY A 63 26.99 18.54 -4.69
N ARG A 64 26.56 17.58 -3.89
CA ARG A 64 25.48 16.65 -4.22
C ARG A 64 24.21 17.09 -3.51
N HIS A 65 23.20 17.45 -4.30
CA HIS A 65 21.84 17.63 -3.77
C HIS A 65 21.36 16.31 -3.18
N THR A 66 20.99 16.33 -1.91
CA THR A 66 20.42 15.20 -1.21
C THR A 66 19.15 15.63 -0.50
N ARG A 67 18.39 14.64 -0.05
CA ARG A 67 17.21 14.85 0.78
C ARG A 67 17.29 14.01 2.03
N ARG A 68 16.80 14.57 3.14
CA ARG A 68 16.54 13.86 4.38
C ARG A 68 15.04 13.66 4.50
N LEU A 69 14.63 12.40 4.62
CA LEU A 69 13.26 12.01 4.85
C LEU A 69 13.04 11.87 6.36
N PHE A 70 11.97 12.44 6.85
CA PHE A 70 11.43 12.11 8.16
C PHE A 70 10.06 11.48 7.96
N VAL A 71 9.76 10.50 8.81
CA VAL A 71 8.47 9.82 8.82
C VAL A 71 7.85 10.10 10.18
N ASP A 72 6.82 10.94 10.19
CA ASP A 72 6.17 11.39 11.42
C ASP A 72 5.10 10.40 11.89
N MET A 73 4.51 9.64 10.96
CA MET A 73 3.54 8.58 11.28
C MET A 73 3.63 7.43 10.28
N VAL A 74 3.59 6.21 10.80
CA VAL A 74 3.51 4.98 10.01
C VAL A 74 2.19 4.27 10.30
N LYS A 75 1.30 4.22 9.30
CA LYS A 75 0.11 3.36 9.37
C LYS A 75 0.47 1.97 8.84
N PRO A 76 -0.10 0.90 9.42
CA PRO A 76 0.13 -0.44 8.92
C PRO A 76 -0.27 -0.55 7.44
N PRO A 77 0.25 -1.54 6.72
CA PRO A 77 -0.16 -1.79 5.35
C PRO A 77 -1.68 -1.94 5.27
N GLN A 78 -2.35 -0.92 4.74
CA GLN A 78 -3.73 -1.05 4.32
C GLN A 78 -3.70 -1.86 3.02
N TRP A 79 -3.57 -3.17 3.16
CA TRP A 79 -4.04 -4.06 2.11
C TRP A 79 -5.49 -3.65 1.88
N ARG A 80 -5.79 -3.05 0.74
CA ARG A 80 -7.19 -2.87 0.33
C ARG A 80 -7.76 -4.26 0.19
N LYS A 81 -8.29 -4.76 1.31
CA LYS A 81 -9.15 -5.92 1.37
C LYS A 81 -10.41 -5.46 0.66
N THR A 82 -10.46 -5.68 -0.65
CA THR A 82 -11.62 -5.36 -1.46
C THR A 82 -12.68 -6.37 -1.09
N PRO A 83 -13.74 -5.98 -0.36
CA PRO A 83 -14.75 -6.91 0.06
C PRO A 83 -15.41 -7.49 -1.18
N VAL A 84 -15.80 -8.77 -1.12
CA VAL A 84 -16.40 -9.47 -2.24
C VAL A 84 -17.70 -10.12 -1.82
N ILE A 85 -18.64 -10.12 -2.75
CA ILE A 85 -19.95 -10.76 -2.63
C ILE A 85 -20.08 -11.82 -3.72
N GLY A 86 -20.52 -13.01 -3.33
CA GLY A 86 -20.85 -14.12 -4.23
C GLY A 86 -22.35 -14.36 -4.21
N THR A 87 -23.01 -14.40 -5.37
CA THR A 87 -24.45 -14.66 -5.48
C THR A 87 -24.74 -15.92 -6.29
N CYS A 88 -25.60 -16.79 -5.77
CA CYS A 88 -26.06 -18.02 -6.42
C CYS A 88 -27.57 -18.20 -6.16
N GLY A 89 -28.41 -17.70 -7.07
CA GLY A 89 -29.85 -17.59 -6.81
C GLY A 89 -30.10 -16.72 -5.58
N ASP A 90 -30.84 -17.24 -4.60
CA ASP A 90 -31.12 -16.54 -3.34
C ASP A 90 -29.97 -16.63 -2.31
N LEU A 91 -28.95 -17.44 -2.57
CA LEU A 91 -27.80 -17.58 -1.68
C LEU A 91 -26.78 -16.45 -1.91
N VAL A 92 -26.42 -15.77 -0.83
CA VAL A 92 -25.44 -14.68 -0.84
C VAL A 92 -24.36 -14.94 0.20
N VAL A 93 -23.10 -14.93 -0.24
CA VAL A 93 -21.92 -15.01 0.63
C VAL A 93 -21.13 -13.70 0.55
N ARG A 94 -20.60 -13.24 1.68
CA ARG A 94 -19.80 -12.00 1.78
C ARG A 94 -18.51 -12.26 2.52
N PHE A 95 -17.44 -11.70 2.01
CA PHE A 95 -16.11 -11.80 2.61
C PHE A 95 -15.42 -10.45 2.58
N ASP A 96 -14.60 -10.17 3.58
CA ASP A 96 -13.88 -8.89 3.65
C ASP A 96 -12.79 -8.79 2.57
N SER A 97 -12.38 -9.91 1.95
CA SER A 97 -11.52 -9.93 0.77
C SER A 97 -11.59 -11.25 0.01
N VAL A 98 -11.01 -11.31 -1.19
CA VAL A 98 -10.80 -12.57 -1.93
C VAL A 98 -9.98 -13.58 -1.12
N THR A 99 -8.96 -13.12 -0.39
CA THR A 99 -8.16 -14.00 0.49
C THR A 99 -9.02 -14.57 1.62
N ASP A 100 -9.93 -13.77 2.17
CA ASP A 100 -10.83 -14.21 3.22
C ASP A 100 -11.84 -15.26 2.71
N ALA A 101 -12.32 -15.09 1.47
CA ALA A 101 -13.15 -16.07 0.77
C ALA A 101 -12.41 -17.40 0.54
N GLU A 102 -11.10 -17.37 0.30
CA GLU A 102 -10.29 -18.58 0.20
C GLU A 102 -10.10 -19.26 1.55
N THR A 103 -9.64 -18.52 2.57
CA THR A 103 -9.28 -19.12 3.86
C THR A 103 -10.49 -19.55 4.68
N LYS A 104 -11.61 -18.81 4.62
CA LYS A 104 -12.82 -19.09 5.41
C LYS A 104 -13.91 -19.76 4.60
N GLY A 105 -14.05 -19.39 3.33
CA GLY A 105 -15.10 -19.88 2.45
C GLY A 105 -14.71 -21.11 1.63
N GLY A 106 -13.43 -21.50 1.61
CA GLY A 106 -12.93 -22.64 0.82
C GLY A 106 -12.94 -22.39 -0.69
N PHE A 107 -13.09 -21.14 -1.13
CA PHE A 107 -13.07 -20.79 -2.54
C PHE A 107 -11.63 -20.64 -3.06
N VAL A 108 -11.44 -20.75 -4.37
CA VAL A 108 -10.11 -20.60 -4.97
C VAL A 108 -9.91 -19.16 -5.39
N ARG A 109 -8.86 -18.49 -4.88
CA ARG A 109 -8.55 -17.08 -5.18
C ARG A 109 -8.58 -16.79 -6.68
N VAL A 110 -7.89 -17.59 -7.50
CA VAL A 110 -7.80 -17.35 -8.96
C VAL A 110 -9.17 -17.44 -9.65
N GLY A 111 -10.06 -18.31 -9.19
CA GLY A 111 -11.41 -18.45 -9.73
C GLY A 111 -12.25 -17.20 -9.47
N ILE A 112 -12.22 -16.68 -8.23
CA ILE A 112 -12.89 -15.43 -7.87
C ILE A 112 -12.31 -14.27 -8.69
N THR A 113 -10.98 -14.15 -8.80
CA THR A 113 -10.33 -13.08 -9.57
C THR A 113 -10.73 -13.10 -11.05
N ARG A 114 -10.82 -14.27 -11.68
CA ARG A 114 -11.32 -14.40 -13.07
C ARG A 114 -12.77 -13.93 -13.21
N CYS A 115 -13.62 -14.23 -12.23
CA CYS A 115 -14.99 -13.73 -12.20
C CYS A 115 -15.05 -12.19 -12.07
N LEU A 116 -14.25 -11.62 -11.18
CA LEU A 116 -14.17 -10.16 -11.00
C LEU A 116 -13.62 -9.45 -12.24
N ALA A 117 -12.75 -10.11 -13.01
CA ALA A 117 -12.22 -9.63 -14.28
C ALA A 117 -13.16 -9.84 -15.48
N GLY A 118 -14.34 -10.43 -15.27
CA GLY A 118 -15.29 -10.76 -16.35
C GLY A 118 -14.81 -11.89 -17.28
N GLN A 119 -13.74 -12.59 -16.93
CA GLN A 119 -13.18 -13.69 -17.73
C GLN A 119 -13.93 -15.01 -17.51
N GLN A 120 -14.72 -15.11 -16.44
CA GLN A 120 -15.48 -16.29 -16.07
C GLN A 120 -16.81 -15.88 -15.44
N GLU A 121 -17.91 -16.53 -15.80
CA GLU A 121 -19.23 -16.11 -15.32
C GLU A 121 -19.45 -16.43 -13.83
N LYS A 122 -18.99 -17.60 -13.37
CA LYS A 122 -19.23 -18.14 -12.02
C LYS A 122 -18.06 -18.96 -11.53
N HIS A 123 -17.79 -18.94 -10.22
CA HIS A 123 -16.81 -19.82 -9.55
C HIS A 123 -17.43 -20.40 -8.27
N GLY A 124 -17.33 -21.72 -8.10
CA GLY A 124 -17.94 -22.42 -6.97
C GLY A 124 -19.47 -22.32 -6.92
N GLY A 125 -20.12 -22.11 -8.08
CA GLY A 125 -21.57 -21.86 -8.19
C GLY A 125 -21.98 -20.39 -8.04
N TYR A 126 -21.11 -19.53 -7.54
CA TYR A 126 -21.41 -18.12 -7.28
C TYR A 126 -20.90 -17.20 -8.39
N ARG A 127 -21.68 -16.15 -8.70
CA ARG A 127 -21.20 -14.99 -9.47
C ARG A 127 -20.57 -14.00 -8.49
N TRP A 128 -19.32 -13.61 -8.75
CA TRP A 128 -18.53 -12.79 -7.84
C TRP A 128 -18.49 -11.33 -8.28
N GLN A 129 -18.64 -10.42 -7.32
CA GLN A 129 -18.55 -8.98 -7.51
C GLN A 129 -17.81 -8.32 -6.35
N ILE A 130 -17.28 -7.12 -6.58
CA ILE A 130 -16.78 -6.26 -5.51
C ILE A 130 -17.99 -5.78 -4.71
N ASP A 131 -17.94 -5.98 -3.40
CA ASP A 131 -18.95 -5.45 -2.50
C ASP A 131 -18.67 -3.96 -2.23
N THR A 132 -19.37 -3.12 -2.99
CA THR A 132 -19.26 -1.65 -2.91
C THR A 132 -19.92 -1.08 -1.67
N THR A 133 -20.74 -1.86 -0.94
CA THR A 133 -21.44 -1.38 0.27
C THR A 133 -20.50 -1.14 1.45
N LYS A 134 -19.38 -1.88 1.51
CA LYS A 134 -18.30 -1.66 2.49
C LYS A 134 -17.17 -0.74 1.99
N GLY A 135 -17.11 -0.46 0.69
CA GLY A 135 -16.06 0.35 0.06
C GLY A 135 -16.41 1.82 -0.16
N ALA A 136 -17.68 2.19 -0.03
CA ALA A 136 -18.15 3.57 -0.14
C ALA A 136 -17.92 4.33 1.19
N GLY A 137 -16.68 4.73 1.44
CA GLY A 137 -16.46 5.96 2.19
C GLY A 137 -17.25 7.07 1.48
N GLN A 138 -18.19 7.67 2.19
CA GLN A 138 -19.13 8.69 1.74
C GLN A 138 -18.51 9.70 0.75
N CYS A 139 -18.94 9.68 -0.50
CA CYS A 139 -19.03 10.90 -1.30
C CYS A 139 -20.45 11.44 -1.12
N THR A 140 -20.71 12.12 -0.01
CA THR A 140 -21.86 13.03 0.08
C THR A 140 -21.52 14.25 -0.78
N VAL A 141 -21.93 14.22 -2.04
CA VAL A 141 -22.09 15.46 -2.81
C VAL A 141 -23.34 16.13 -2.27
N THR A 142 -23.15 17.06 -1.34
CA THR A 142 -24.21 17.98 -0.94
C THR A 142 -24.44 18.95 -2.10
N ALA A 143 -25.36 18.61 -3.00
CA ALA A 143 -26.01 19.63 -3.81
C ALA A 143 -27.09 20.26 -2.93
N THR A 144 -26.96 21.56 -2.65
CA THR A 144 -28.04 22.40 -2.09
C THR A 144 -28.37 23.47 -3.14
N PRO A 145 -29.59 24.06 -3.10
CA PRO A 145 -30.53 24.14 -4.22
C PRO A 145 -30.28 25.30 -5.17
#